data_AF-A0A8S3IBZ7-F1
#
_entry.id   AF-A0A8S3IBZ7-F1
#
_cell.length_a   1.000
_cell.length_b   1.000
_cell.length_c   1.000
_cell.angle_alpha   90.00
_cell.angle_beta   90.00
_cell.angle_gamma   90.00
#
_symmetry.space_group_name_H-M   'P 1'
#
loop_
_entity.id
_entity.type
_entity.pdbx_description
1 polymer ?
#
loop_
_entity_poly.entity_id
_entity_poly.type
_entity_poly.pdbx_seq_one_letter_code
_entity_poly.pdbx_strand_id
1 'polypeptide(L)'
;VRWNSSFKMLERLLSLCSLADEIFAKRDYKGLTSTQEGKLRSLIFTYDDWELLSALRDCLEPFDKATTALSGDYPTQSMSYFIIQSLHENFQHSFNPTYYHAVINNSLYFQ
;
A
#
# COMPACT_ATOMS: atom_id res chain seq x y z
N VAL A 1 -11.78 15.86 3.98
CA VAL A 1 -11.36 14.51 3.53
C VAL A 1 -11.08 13.64 4.74
N ARG A 2 -12.04 12.81 5.17
CA ARG A 2 -11.95 12.11 6.47
C ARG A 2 -11.80 10.59 6.36
N TRP A 3 -12.12 9.99 5.20
CA TRP A 3 -12.27 8.53 5.08
C TRP A 3 -11.19 7.85 4.21
N ASN A 4 -10.26 8.61 3.62
CA ASN A 4 -9.19 8.08 2.75
C ASN A 4 -7.79 8.24 3.36
N SER A 5 -7.69 8.34 4.68
CA SER A 5 -6.42 8.59 5.37
C SER A 5 -5.40 7.48 5.13
N SER A 6 -5.84 6.22 5.09
CA SER A 6 -4.95 5.07 4.86
C SER A 6 -4.36 5.08 3.47
N PHE A 7 -5.16 5.35 2.44
CA PHE A 7 -4.68 5.47 1.06
C PHE A 7 -3.66 6.61 0.92
N LYS A 8 -3.99 7.81 1.43
CA LYS A 8 -3.10 8.98 1.37
C LYS A 8 -1.80 8.78 2.15
N MET A 9 -1.87 8.07 3.28
CA MET A 9 -0.69 7.70 4.06
C MET A 9 0.20 6.76 3.25
N LEU A 10 -0.37 5.72 2.65
CA LEU A 10 0.36 4.76 1.81
C LEU A 10 0.99 5.42 0.59
N GLU A 11 0.23 6.24 -0.13
CA GLU A 11 0.72 7.01 -1.27
C GLU A 11 1.91 7.89 -0.87
N ARG A 12 1.79 8.59 0.26
CA ARG A 12 2.88 9.44 0.76
C ARG A 12 4.10 8.61 1.18
N LEU A 13 3.89 7.50 1.88
CA LEU A 13 4.98 6.62 2.31
C LEU A 13 5.74 6.05 1.11
N LEU A 14 5.03 5.55 0.09
CA LEU A 14 5.62 5.03 -1.14
C LEU A 14 6.38 6.12 -1.91
N SER A 15 5.86 7.35 -1.95
CA SER A 15 6.58 8.49 -2.56
C SER A 15 7.89 8.85 -1.86
N LEU A 16 8.07 8.39 -0.62
CA LEU A 16 9.26 8.61 0.21
C LEU A 16 10.12 7.36 0.35
N CYS A 17 9.83 6.27 -0.37
CA CYS A 17 10.57 5.01 -0.30
C CYS A 17 12.08 5.22 -0.47
N SER A 18 12.49 5.95 -1.51
CA SER A 18 13.90 6.25 -1.78
C SER A 18 14.58 7.03 -0.65
N LEU A 19 13.86 7.97 -0.04
CA LEU A 19 14.36 8.73 1.11
C LEU A 19 14.49 7.84 2.35
N ALA A 20 13.53 6.95 2.57
CA ALA A 20 13.57 5.99 3.66
C ALA A 20 14.81 5.08 3.51
N ASP A 21 15.03 4.53 2.31
CA ASP A 21 16.18 3.69 2.00
C ASP A 21 17.51 4.44 2.20
N GLU A 22 17.59 5.70 1.77
CA GLU A 22 18.76 6.55 1.98
C GLU A 22 19.04 6.77 3.48
N ILE A 23 18.00 7.06 4.27
CA ILE A 23 18.11 7.21 5.71
C ILE A 23 18.59 5.92 6.35
N PHE A 24 18.11 4.76 5.91
CA PHE A 24 18.55 3.47 6.44
C PHE A 24 20.00 3.16 6.04
N ALA A 25 20.41 3.47 4.80
CA ALA A 25 21.77 3.24 4.32
C ALA A 25 22.83 4.10 5.04
N LYS A 26 22.45 5.32 5.46
CA LYS A 26 23.35 6.28 6.11
C LYS A 26 23.36 6.20 7.65
N ARG A 27 22.63 5.27 8.26
CA ARG A 27 22.58 5.13 9.73
C ARG A 27 23.93 4.69 10.29
N ASP A 28 24.44 5.49 11.24
CA ASP A 28 25.53 5.07 12.11
C ASP A 28 24.93 4.32 13.32
N TYR A 29 25.42 3.11 13.58
CA TYR A 29 25.00 2.28 14.71
C TYR A 29 25.93 2.42 15.92
N LYS A 30 26.88 3.38 15.90
CA LYS A 30 27.78 3.63 17.03
C LYS A 30 27.01 3.92 18.32
N GLY A 31 27.43 3.25 19.39
CA GLY A 31 26.86 3.40 20.73
C GLY A 31 25.60 2.56 20.99
N LEU A 32 25.12 1.78 20.02
CA LEU A 32 24.03 0.83 20.23
C LEU A 32 24.55 -0.53 20.69
N THR A 33 23.74 -1.21 21.50
CA THR A 33 23.94 -2.63 21.81
C THR A 33 23.50 -3.50 20.64
N SER A 34 24.03 -4.72 20.52
CA SER A 34 23.65 -5.68 19.49
C SER A 34 22.14 -5.94 19.44
N THR A 35 21.47 -5.98 20.59
CA THR A 35 20.01 -6.14 20.69
C THR A 35 19.26 -4.95 20.10
N GLN A 36 19.73 -3.73 20.31
CA GLN A 36 19.11 -2.52 19.76
C GLN A 36 19.34 -2.41 18.26
N GLU A 37 20.54 -2.77 17.80
CA GLU A 37 20.85 -2.83 16.38
C GLU A 37 19.96 -3.85 15.66
N GLY A 38 19.80 -5.06 16.21
CA GLY A 38 18.90 -6.08 15.66
C GLY A 38 17.46 -5.60 15.52
N LYS A 39 16.93 -4.92 16.56
CA LYS A 39 15.58 -4.33 16.52
C LYS A 39 15.44 -3.22 15.48
N LEU A 40 16.47 -2.41 15.29
CA LEU A 40 16.44 -1.34 14.29
C LEU A 40 16.50 -1.90 12.87
N ARG A 41 17.28 -2.96 12.64
CA ARG A 41 17.35 -3.66 11.35
C ARG A 41 16.04 -4.34 11.00
N SER A 42 15.32 -4.91 11.97
CA SER A 42 14.01 -5.52 11.73
C SER A 42 12.89 -4.53 11.42
N LEU A 43 13.12 -3.22 11.60
CA LEU A 43 12.15 -2.16 11.25
C LEU A 43 12.32 -1.64 9.82
N ILE A 44 13.35 -2.11 9.11
CA ILE A 44 13.61 -1.72 7.72
C ILE A 44 12.68 -2.54 6.84
N PHE A 45 11.89 -1.86 6.01
CA PHE A 45 11.08 -2.54 5.01
C PHE A 45 11.99 -3.22 3.99
N THR A 46 11.68 -4.49 3.72
CA THR A 46 12.29 -5.25 2.64
C THR A 46 11.67 -4.87 1.30
N TYR A 47 12.28 -5.33 0.20
CA TYR A 47 11.69 -5.17 -1.13
C TYR A 47 10.27 -5.73 -1.21
N ASP A 48 10.04 -6.91 -0.63
CA ASP A 48 8.73 -7.58 -0.62
C ASP A 48 7.70 -6.77 0.18
N ASP A 49 8.10 -6.13 1.28
CA ASP A 49 7.23 -5.24 2.04
C ASP A 49 6.78 -4.03 1.19
N TRP A 50 7.71 -3.44 0.43
CA TRP A 50 7.40 -2.32 -0.46
C TRP A 50 6.50 -2.73 -1.63
N GLU A 51 6.69 -3.92 -2.20
CA GLU A 51 5.77 -4.48 -3.20
C GLU A 51 4.37 -4.70 -2.62
N LEU A 52 4.27 -5.26 -1.42
CA LEU A 52 3.00 -5.49 -0.74
C LEU A 52 2.26 -4.17 -0.47
N LEU A 53 2.95 -3.16 0.02
CA LEU A 53 2.38 -1.83 0.25
C LEU A 53 1.92 -1.16 -1.05
N SER A 54 2.65 -1.36 -2.15
CA SER A 54 2.28 -0.90 -3.48
C SER A 54 1.00 -1.57 -3.98
N ALA A 55 0.90 -2.90 -3.85
CA ALA A 55 -0.29 -3.65 -4.21
C ALA A 55 -1.52 -3.22 -3.38
N LEU A 56 -1.33 -2.97 -2.08
CA LEU A 56 -2.39 -2.46 -1.21
C LEU A 56 -2.85 -1.06 -1.65
N ARG A 57 -1.92 -0.18 -2.01
CA ARG A 57 -2.23 1.15 -2.57
C ARG A 57 -3.02 1.04 -3.87
N ASP A 58 -2.66 0.10 -4.75
CA ASP A 58 -3.38 -0.14 -6.01
C ASP A 58 -4.81 -0.65 -5.78
N CYS A 59 -5.01 -1.52 -4.79
CA CYS A 59 -6.33 -2.01 -4.41
C CYS A 59 -7.23 -0.89 -3.86
N LEU A 60 -6.65 0.09 -3.15
CA LEU A 60 -7.37 1.19 -2.51
C LEU A 60 -7.65 2.36 -3.47
N GLU A 61 -6.86 2.54 -4.52
CA GLU A 61 -6.96 3.67 -5.44
C GLU A 61 -8.36 3.83 -6.08
N PRO A 62 -9.04 2.76 -6.55
CA PRO A 62 -10.39 2.87 -7.11
C PRO A 62 -11.41 3.43 -6.11
N PHE A 63 -11.27 3.08 -4.82
CA PHE A 63 -12.15 3.56 -3.76
C PHE A 63 -11.92 5.03 -3.42
N ASP A 64 -10.67 5.51 -3.48
CA ASP A 64 -10.36 6.93 -3.31
C ASP A 64 -10.96 7.77 -4.47
N LYS A 65 -10.82 7.29 -5.72
CA LYS A 65 -11.43 7.88 -6.92
C LYS A 65 -12.96 7.91 -6.82
N ALA A 66 -13.57 6.80 -6.42
CA ALA A 66 -15.01 6.70 -6.21
C ALA A 66 -15.52 7.68 -5.14
N THR A 67 -14.83 7.75 -4.00
CA THR A 67 -15.18 8.66 -2.91
C THR A 67 -15.04 10.11 -3.35
N THR A 68 -13.99 10.45 -4.10
CA THR A 68 -13.79 11.80 -4.64
C THR A 68 -14.90 12.18 -5.62
N ALA A 69 -15.25 11.28 -6.55
CA ALA A 69 -16.33 11.51 -7.51
C ALA A 69 -17.69 11.70 -6.84
N LEU A 70 -17.99 10.91 -5.80
CA LEU A 70 -19.24 11.00 -5.04
C LEU A 70 -19.30 12.15 -4.05
N SER A 71 -18.16 12.75 -3.70
CA SER A 71 -18.08 13.89 -2.77
C SER A 71 -18.33 15.26 -3.45
N GLY A 72 -18.59 15.28 -4.77
CA GLY A 72 -18.93 16.52 -5.48
C GLY A 72 -20.33 17.04 -5.15
N ASP A 73 -20.71 18.21 -5.68
CA ASP A 73 -21.98 18.87 -5.35
C ASP A 73 -23.23 18.23 -6.00
N TYR A 74 -23.08 17.22 -6.87
CA TYR A 74 -24.20 16.60 -7.61
C TYR A 74 -24.02 15.10 -7.90
N PRO A 75 -23.75 14.23 -6.91
CA PRO A 75 -23.77 12.79 -7.14
C PRO A 75 -25.20 12.37 -7.45
N THR A 76 -25.46 11.99 -8.70
CA THR A 76 -26.75 11.40 -9.06
C THR A 76 -26.76 9.92 -8.69
N GLN A 77 -27.93 9.38 -8.33
CA GLN A 77 -28.09 7.96 -8.04
C GLN A 77 -27.63 7.05 -9.21
N SER A 78 -27.73 7.55 -10.45
CA SER A 78 -27.19 6.90 -11.64
C SER A 78 -25.66 6.81 -11.63
N MET A 79 -24.95 7.86 -11.21
CA MET A 79 -23.48 7.82 -11.06
C MET A 79 -23.05 6.80 -9.99
N SER A 80 -23.78 6.72 -8.87
CA SER A 80 -23.49 5.73 -7.82
C SER A 80 -23.55 4.30 -8.33
N TYR A 81 -24.51 3.97 -9.21
CA TYR A 81 -24.60 2.64 -9.82
C TYR A 81 -23.37 2.30 -10.67
N PHE A 82 -22.97 3.22 -11.57
CA PHE A 82 -21.77 3.03 -12.40
C PHE A 82 -20.49 2.90 -11.59
N ILE A 83 -20.37 3.67 -10.50
CA ILE A 83 -19.21 3.62 -9.60
C ILE A 83 -19.15 2.27 -8.88
N ILE A 84 -20.28 1.75 -8.37
CA ILE A 84 -20.33 0.42 -7.74
C ILE A 84 -19.95 -0.68 -8.72
N GLN A 85 -20.47 -0.62 -9.95
CA GLN A 85 -20.12 -1.59 -10.99
C GLN A 85 -18.61 -1.54 -11.32
N SER A 86 -18.06 -0.34 -11.48
CA SER A 86 -16.63 -0.14 -11.73
C SER A 86 -15.77 -0.68 -10.58
N LEU A 87 -16.18 -0.47 -9.33
CA LEU A 87 -15.48 -1.03 -8.16
C LEU A 87 -15.55 -2.56 -8.14
N HIS A 88 -16.69 -3.15 -8.50
CA HIS A 88 -16.84 -4.60 -8.58
C HIS A 88 -15.90 -5.20 -9.62
N GLU A 89 -15.82 -4.61 -10.81
CA GLU A 89 -14.91 -5.04 -11.87
C GLU A 89 -13.44 -4.93 -11.43
N ASN A 90 -13.04 -3.79 -10.85
CA ASN A 90 -11.67 -3.60 -10.32
C ASN A 90 -11.34 -4.62 -9.23
N PHE A 91 -12.28 -4.92 -8.33
CA PHE A 91 -12.11 -5.94 -7.31
C PHE A 91 -11.88 -7.32 -7.93
N GLN A 92 -12.71 -7.76 -8.89
CA GLN A 92 -12.52 -9.05 -9.57
C GLN A 92 -11.17 -9.14 -10.30
N HIS A 93 -10.71 -8.06 -10.93
CA HIS A 93 -9.39 -8.01 -11.57
C HIS A 93 -8.23 -8.08 -10.57
N SER A 94 -8.40 -7.49 -9.37
CA SER A 94 -7.38 -7.54 -8.31
C SER A 94 -7.14 -8.94 -7.73
N PHE A 95 -8.06 -9.91 -7.93
CA PHE A 95 -7.88 -11.33 -7.59
C PHE A 95 -7.23 -12.18 -8.69
N ASN A 96 -7.02 -11.61 -9.89
CA ASN A 96 -6.24 -12.20 -10.97
C ASN A 96 -4.86 -11.54 -11.18
N PRO A 97 -4.02 -11.40 -10.15
CA PRO A 97 -2.68 -10.90 -10.33
C PRO A 97 -1.78 -12.04 -10.82
N THR A 98 -1.34 -11.95 -12.07
CA THR A 98 -0.34 -12.85 -12.67
C THR A 98 1.06 -12.71 -12.04
N TYR A 99 1.18 -12.05 -10.88
CA TYR A 99 2.43 -11.79 -10.17
C TYR A 99 2.28 -11.90 -8.64
N TYR A 100 1.27 -11.29 -8.02
CA TYR A 100 1.14 -11.24 -6.55
C TYR A 100 0.79 -12.59 -5.87
N HIS A 101 0.09 -13.50 -6.55
CA HIS A 101 -0.18 -14.86 -6.02
C HIS A 101 1.08 -15.74 -5.93
N ALA A 102 2.12 -15.46 -6.72
CA ALA A 102 3.36 -16.23 -6.68
C ALA A 102 4.21 -15.88 -5.43
N VAL A 103 4.16 -14.61 -5.00
CA VAL A 103 4.93 -14.12 -3.84
C VAL A 103 4.28 -14.57 -2.52
N ILE A 104 2.95 -14.46 -2.40
CA ILE A 104 2.23 -14.84 -1.17
C ILE A 104 2.21 -16.36 -0.95
N ASN A 105 2.13 -17.17 -2.01
CA ASN A 105 2.19 -18.62 -1.86
C ASN A 105 3.59 -19.12 -1.50
N ASN A 106 4.67 -18.46 -1.93
CA ASN A 106 6.04 -18.89 -1.59
C ASN A 106 6.47 -18.50 -0.16
N SER A 107 5.87 -17.49 0.47
CA SER A 107 6.19 -17.09 1.84
C SER A 107 5.47 -17.93 2.91
N LEU A 108 4.45 -18.71 2.54
CA LEU A 108 3.71 -19.60 3.44
C LEU A 108 4.30 -21.01 3.57
N TYR A 109 5.35 -21.34 2.81
CA TYR A 109 6.04 -22.65 2.87
C TYR A 109 7.40 -22.62 3.58
N PHE A 110 7.81 -21.47 4.15
CA PHE A 110 8.97 -21.37 5.03
C PHE A 110 8.54 -21.03 6.46
N GLN A 111 7.86 -21.98 7.10
CA GLN A 111 7.72 -22.09 8.57
C GLN A 111 8.02 -23.52 8.99
#